data_AF-A0A377LUB1-F1
#
_entry.id   AF-A0A377LUB1-F1
#
_cell.length_a   1.000
_cell.length_b   1.000
_cell.length_c   1.000
_cell.angle_alpha   90.00
_cell.angle_beta   90.00
_cell.angle_gamma   90.00
#
_symmetry.space_group_name_H-M   'P 1'
#
loop_
_entity.id
_entity.type
_entity.pdbx_description
1 polymer ?
#
loop_
_entity_poly.entity_id
_entity_poly.type
_entity_poly.pdbx_seq_one_letter_code
_entity_poly.pdbx_strand_id
1 'polypeptide(L)'
;MKFIHDGDSIILDAGSTVLQMIPLLNRFNNITVMTNSLHIVNALAEFDSEQTILMPGGTFRKKSASFHGQLAENAFEHFSFDKLFMGTDGIDLNAGVTTFNEVFSVSKAMCNAAGR
;
A
#
# COMPACT_ATOMS: atom_id res chain seq x y z
N MET A 1 15.86 -8.94 1.48
CA MET A 1 14.47 -9.12 1.94
C MET A 1 14.33 -10.53 2.46
N LYS A 2 14.32 -10.72 3.78
CA LYS A 2 14.09 -12.03 4.42
C LYS A 2 12.62 -12.28 4.75
N PHE A 3 11.75 -11.37 4.29
CA PHE A 3 10.37 -11.22 4.75
C PHE A 3 9.35 -11.40 3.63
N ILE A 4 9.75 -11.52 2.36
CA ILE A 4 8.81 -11.74 1.25
C ILE A 4 9.13 -13.10 0.64
N HIS A 5 8.09 -13.87 0.37
CA HIS A 5 8.14 -15.17 -0.26
C HIS A 5 7.20 -15.21 -1.48
N ASP A 6 7.45 -16.17 -2.37
CA ASP A 6 6.55 -16.43 -3.50
C ASP A 6 5.14 -16.75 -2.99
N GLY A 7 4.12 -16.23 -3.67
CA GLY A 7 2.72 -16.37 -3.28
C GLY A 7 2.21 -15.41 -2.20
N ASP A 8 3.08 -14.57 -1.63
CA ASP A 8 2.67 -13.60 -0.61
C ASP A 8 1.68 -12.55 -1.14
N SER A 9 0.74 -12.17 -0.29
CA SER A 9 -0.08 -10.98 -0.44
C SER A 9 0.49 -9.84 0.41
N ILE A 10 0.81 -8.70 -0.21
CA ILE A 10 1.49 -7.57 0.46
C ILE A 10 0.78 -6.24 0.20
N ILE A 11 0.71 -5.40 1.24
CA ILE A 11 0.33 -4.00 1.12
C ILE A 11 1.58 -3.14 1.04
N LEU A 12 1.59 -2.19 0.10
CA LEU A 12 2.61 -1.16 -0.04
C LEU A 12 1.97 0.23 0.07
N ASP A 13 2.41 1.03 1.04
CA ASP A 13 1.93 2.41 1.18
C ASP A 13 2.46 3.33 0.06
N ALA A 14 2.05 4.60 0.06
CA ALA A 14 2.49 5.58 -0.93
C ALA A 14 3.86 6.23 -0.64
N GLY A 15 4.66 5.66 0.28
CA GLY A 15 5.94 6.22 0.69
C GLY A 15 7.01 6.09 -0.39
N SER A 16 7.87 7.12 -0.51
CA SER A 16 9.02 7.09 -1.44
C SER A 16 10.02 5.99 -1.10
N THR A 17 10.21 5.69 0.19
CA THR A 17 11.04 4.57 0.66
C THR A 17 10.47 3.22 0.21
N VAL A 18 9.15 3.06 0.26
CA VAL A 18 8.47 1.84 -0.19
C VAL A 18 8.55 1.71 -1.71
N LEU A 19 8.47 2.81 -2.45
CA LEU A 19 8.70 2.81 -3.90
C LEU A 19 10.10 2.29 -4.27
N GLN A 20 11.14 2.57 -3.48
CA GLN A 20 12.49 2.04 -3.74
C GLN A 20 12.59 0.51 -3.58
N MET A 21 11.61 -0.13 -2.94
CA MET A 21 11.58 -1.58 -2.78
C MET A 21 11.10 -2.31 -4.03
N ILE A 22 10.37 -1.62 -4.92
CA ILE A 22 9.70 -2.24 -6.08
C ILE A 22 10.66 -3.06 -6.94
N PRO A 23 11.85 -2.57 -7.37
CA PRO A 23 12.78 -3.36 -8.18
C PRO A 23 13.21 -4.68 -7.54
N LEU A 24 13.13 -4.80 -6.21
CA LEU A 24 13.49 -6.02 -5.49
C LEU A 24 12.39 -7.09 -5.55
N LEU A 25 11.16 -6.72 -5.94
CA LEU A 25 9.99 -7.61 -6.00
C LEU A 25 9.95 -8.46 -7.27
N ASN A 26 10.61 -8.04 -8.35
CA ASN A 26 10.64 -8.75 -9.64
C ASN A 26 11.22 -10.18 -9.58
N ARG A 27 11.86 -10.55 -8.46
CA ARG A 27 12.40 -11.90 -8.23
C ARG A 27 11.37 -12.89 -7.70
N PHE A 28 10.22 -12.41 -7.20
CA PHE A 28 9.21 -13.24 -6.55
C PHE A 28 8.08 -13.54 -7.51
N ASN A 29 7.59 -14.77 -7.45
CA ASN A 29 6.51 -15.24 -8.32
C ASN A 29 5.17 -15.21 -7.59
N ASN A 30 4.10 -14.99 -8.34
CA ASN A 30 2.72 -15.09 -7.87
C ASN A 30 2.39 -14.24 -6.64
N ILE A 31 3.08 -13.11 -6.45
CA ILE A 31 2.75 -12.18 -5.37
C ILE A 31 1.52 -11.34 -5.74
N THR A 32 0.71 -11.03 -4.74
CA THR A 32 -0.39 -10.07 -4.85
C THR A 32 0.00 -8.79 -4.14
N VAL A 33 -0.04 -7.66 -4.84
CA VAL A 33 0.34 -6.36 -4.29
C VAL A 33 -0.88 -5.45 -4.26
N MET A 34 -1.24 -4.95 -3.07
CA MET A 34 -2.20 -3.85 -2.95
C MET A 34 -1.52 -2.56 -2.54
N THR A 35 -1.79 -1.47 -3.26
CA THR A 35 -1.24 -0.16 -2.95
C THR A 35 -2.23 0.93 -3.29
N ASN A 36 -2.23 2.03 -2.53
CA ASN A 36 -2.96 3.24 -2.92
C ASN A 36 -2.13 4.21 -3.78
N SER A 37 -0.90 3.83 -4.18
CA SER A 37 0.05 4.71 -4.87
C SER A 37 0.10 4.46 -6.37
N LEU A 38 -0.17 5.49 -7.17
CA LEU A 38 -0.05 5.40 -8.62
C LEU A 38 1.41 5.21 -9.05
N HIS A 39 2.37 5.77 -8.29
CA HIS A 39 3.79 5.57 -8.56
C HIS A 39 4.20 4.10 -8.44
N ILE A 40 3.67 3.39 -7.44
CA ILE A 40 3.97 1.98 -7.25
C ILE A 40 3.30 1.13 -8.33
N VAL A 41 2.03 1.39 -8.65
CA VAL A 41 1.33 0.68 -9.75
C VAL A 41 2.10 0.82 -11.06
N ASN A 42 2.53 2.03 -11.40
CA ASN A 42 3.30 2.27 -12.63
C ASN A 42 4.63 1.50 -12.63
N ALA A 43 5.36 1.49 -11.51
CA ALA A 43 6.63 0.78 -11.41
C ALA A 43 6.47 -0.75 -11.46
N LEU A 44 5.40 -1.30 -10.89
CA LEU A 44 5.09 -2.73 -10.97
C LEU A 44 4.64 -3.13 -12.37
N ALA A 45 3.91 -2.26 -13.07
CA ALA A 45 3.46 -2.50 -14.44
C ALA A 45 4.60 -2.58 -15.47
N GLU A 46 5.83 -2.18 -15.11
CA GLU A 46 7.03 -2.33 -15.93
C GLU A 46 7.67 -3.72 -15.80
N PHE A 47 7.19 -4.59 -14.90
CA PHE A 47 7.75 -5.92 -14.72
C PHE A 47 7.24 -6.92 -15.76
N ASP A 48 8.15 -7.76 -16.24
CA ASP A 48 7.81 -8.86 -17.15
C ASP A 48 7.10 -10.02 -16.42
N SER A 49 7.24 -10.09 -15.10
CA SER A 49 6.61 -11.14 -14.27
C SER A 49 5.14 -10.83 -13.98
N GLU A 50 4.28 -11.83 -14.13
CA GLU A 50 2.85 -11.73 -13.80
C GLU A 50 2.65 -11.58 -12.27
N GLN A 51 2.31 -10.36 -11.85
CA GLN A 51 1.89 -10.06 -10.47
C GLN A 51 0.44 -9.60 -10.48
N THR A 52 -0.30 -9.99 -9.44
CA THR A 52 -1.64 -9.43 -9.25
C THR A 52 -1.52 -8.08 -8.58
N ILE A 53 -1.94 -7.01 -9.24
CA ILE A 53 -1.91 -5.64 -8.70
C ILE A 53 -3.35 -5.21 -8.37
N LEU A 54 -3.57 -4.88 -7.10
CA LEU A 54 -4.82 -4.33 -6.59
C LEU A 54 -4.63 -2.85 -6.24
N MET A 55 -5.51 -1.99 -6.72
CA MET A 55 -5.51 -0.58 -6.40
C MET A 55 -6.89 -0.18 -5.89
N PRO A 56 -7.00 0.48 -4.72
CA PRO A 56 -8.27 1.01 -4.28
C PRO A 56 -8.72 2.13 -5.23
N GLY A 57 -10.03 2.26 -5.39
CA GLY A 57 -10.64 3.46 -5.97
C GLY A 57 -10.66 4.62 -4.97
N GLY A 58 -11.49 5.62 -5.25
CA GLY A 58 -11.74 6.75 -4.35
C GLY A 58 -11.20 8.06 -4.88
N THR A 59 -10.81 8.96 -3.98
CA THR A 59 -10.37 10.31 -4.33
C THR A 59 -8.87 10.30 -4.64
N PHE A 60 -8.52 10.63 -5.88
CA PHE A 60 -7.12 10.77 -6.26
C PHE A 60 -6.53 12.10 -5.76
N ARG A 61 -5.51 12.04 -4.90
CA ARG A 61 -4.76 13.20 -4.43
C ARG A 61 -3.53 13.41 -5.30
N LYS A 62 -3.56 14.44 -6.15
CA LYS A 62 -2.47 14.80 -7.06
C LYS A 62 -1.12 15.01 -6.36
N LYS A 63 -1.12 15.63 -5.16
CA LYS A 63 0.11 15.97 -4.42
C LYS A 63 0.96 14.74 -4.07
N SER A 64 0.31 13.63 -3.71
CA SER A 64 0.95 12.38 -3.30
C SER A 64 0.79 11.26 -4.34
N ALA A 65 0.16 11.56 -5.49
CA ALA A 65 -0.22 10.62 -6.54
C ALA A 65 -0.84 9.32 -5.99
N SER A 66 -1.83 9.45 -5.11
CA SER A 66 -2.38 8.32 -4.35
C SER A 66 -3.88 8.43 -4.14
N PHE A 67 -4.56 7.31 -3.92
CA PHE A 67 -6.00 7.23 -3.67
C PHE A 67 -6.35 7.24 -2.17
N HIS A 68 -7.41 7.97 -1.83
CA HIS A 68 -7.84 8.28 -0.47
C HIS A 68 -9.37 8.28 -0.32
N GLY A 69 -9.82 8.45 0.92
CA GLY A 69 -11.23 8.58 1.29
C GLY A 69 -11.91 7.23 1.53
N GLN A 70 -13.18 7.28 1.92
CA GLN A 70 -13.92 6.11 2.41
C GLN A 70 -13.90 4.90 1.47
N LEU A 71 -13.93 5.12 0.16
CA LEU A 71 -13.87 4.02 -0.81
C LEU A 71 -12.51 3.30 -0.76
N ALA A 72 -11.42 4.05 -0.59
CA ALA A 72 -10.10 3.47 -0.45
C ALA A 72 -9.94 2.73 0.87
N GLU A 73 -10.41 3.34 1.97
CA GLU A 73 -10.42 2.73 3.30
C GLU A 73 -11.16 1.39 3.29
N ASN A 74 -12.40 1.40 2.80
CA ASN A 74 -13.22 0.20 2.71
C ASN A 74 -12.52 -0.87 1.88
N ALA A 75 -11.90 -0.51 0.74
CA ALA A 75 -11.21 -1.50 -0.08
C ALA A 75 -10.15 -2.27 0.72
N PHE A 76 -9.34 -1.61 1.55
CA PHE A 76 -8.37 -2.32 2.40
C PHE A 76 -9.05 -3.21 3.44
N GLU A 77 -10.17 -2.79 4.03
CA GLU A 77 -10.92 -3.57 5.01
C GLU A 77 -11.58 -4.84 4.44
N HIS A 78 -11.77 -4.95 3.11
CA HIS A 78 -12.37 -6.13 2.47
C HIS A 78 -11.39 -7.26 2.20
N PHE A 79 -10.10 -7.03 2.38
CA PHE A 79 -9.05 -8.02 2.10
C PHE A 79 -8.20 -8.24 3.35
N SER A 80 -7.57 -9.42 3.41
CA SER A 80 -6.52 -9.70 4.38
C SER A 80 -5.23 -9.96 3.63
N PHE A 81 -4.14 -9.35 4.09
CA PHE A 81 -2.82 -9.46 3.49
C PHE A 81 -1.83 -10.02 4.49
N ASP A 82 -0.81 -10.74 3.99
CA ASP A 82 0.21 -11.33 4.84
C ASP A 82 1.13 -10.26 5.45
N LYS A 83 1.39 -9.16 4.73
CA LYS A 83 2.43 -8.19 5.11
C LYS A 83 2.05 -6.78 4.71
N LEU A 84 2.55 -5.81 5.48
CA LEU A 84 2.48 -4.39 5.18
C LEU A 84 3.88 -3.78 5.21
N PHE A 85 4.23 -3.06 4.15
CA PHE A 85 5.39 -2.18 4.12
C PHE A 85 4.90 -0.73 4.01
N MET A 86 5.23 0.06 5.03
CA MET A 86 4.79 1.45 5.15
C MET A 86 5.98 2.34 5.48
N GLY A 87 6.13 3.46 4.78
CA GLY A 87 7.08 4.50 5.12
C GLY A 87 6.54 5.37 6.26
N THR A 88 7.44 5.95 7.05
CA THR A 88 7.07 6.89 8.11
C THR A 88 7.95 8.13 8.02
N ASP A 89 7.37 9.30 7.76
CA ASP A 89 8.02 10.59 8.03
C ASP A 89 7.87 11.00 9.51
N GLY A 90 7.00 10.30 10.26
CA GLY A 90 6.80 10.41 11.69
C GLY A 90 5.56 9.60 12.10
N ILE A 91 5.70 8.69 13.06
CA ILE A 91 4.54 8.04 13.70
C ILE A 91 4.03 9.02 14.75
N ASP A 92 2.95 9.75 14.45
CA ASP A 92 2.26 10.53 15.48
C ASP A 92 1.25 9.62 16.20
N LEU A 93 1.67 9.08 17.35
CA LEU A 93 0.81 8.30 18.25
C LEU A 93 -0.23 9.17 18.99
N ASN A 94 -0.12 10.51 18.90
CA ASN A 94 -0.87 11.50 19.69
C ASN A 94 -1.70 12.48 18.86
N ALA A 95 -1.75 12.38 17.53
CA ALA A 95 -2.60 13.24 16.68
C ALA A 95 -4.08 12.90 16.88
N GLY A 96 -4.61 13.39 18.00
CA GLY A 96 -6.01 13.37 18.34
C GLY A 96 -6.88 13.97 17.23
N VAL A 97 -8.08 13.40 17.16
CA VAL A 97 -9.17 13.71 16.24
C VAL A 97 -9.41 15.22 16.14
N THR A 98 -9.06 15.86 15.02
CA THR A 98 -9.69 17.14 14.61
C THR A 98 -9.44 17.57 13.16
N THR A 99 -8.70 16.79 12.37
CA THR A 99 -8.67 16.98 10.91
C THR A 99 -9.07 15.66 10.28
N PHE A 100 -10.10 15.64 9.43
CA PHE A 100 -10.41 14.54 8.52
C PHE A 100 -9.22 14.36 7.56
N ASN A 101 -8.12 13.82 8.05
CA ASN A 101 -6.96 13.53 7.25
C ASN A 101 -7.19 12.14 6.67
N GLU A 102 -7.85 12.07 5.52
CA GLU A 102 -8.11 10.82 4.79
C GLU A 102 -6.84 9.96 4.63
N VAL A 103 -5.66 10.60 4.62
CA VAL A 103 -4.36 9.94 4.62
C VAL A 103 -4.19 9.02 5.84
N PHE A 104 -4.55 9.50 7.03
CA PHE A 104 -4.42 8.73 8.28
C PHE A 104 -5.41 7.56 8.31
N SER A 105 -6.64 7.77 7.85
CA SER A 105 -7.65 6.72 7.83
C SER A 105 -7.26 5.56 6.92
N VAL A 106 -6.72 5.85 5.73
CA VAL A 106 -6.22 4.80 4.82
C VAL A 106 -5.03 4.06 5.42
N SER A 107 -4.06 4.74 6.02
CA SER A 107 -2.94 4.08 6.70
C SER A 107 -3.43 3.17 7.84
N LYS A 108 -4.43 3.61 8.61
CA LYS A 108 -5.05 2.77 9.65
C LYS A 108 -5.75 1.55 9.06
N ALA A 109 -6.50 1.71 7.97
CA ALA A 109 -7.15 0.60 7.28
C ALA A 109 -6.14 -0.43 6.76
N MET A 110 -5.01 0.03 6.20
CA MET A 110 -3.90 -0.85 5.80
C MET A 110 -3.34 -1.65 6.98
N CYS A 111 -3.12 -1.01 8.14
CA CYS A 111 -2.65 -1.71 9.35
C CYS A 111 -3.63 -2.77 9.84
N ASN A 112 -4.94 -2.52 9.71
CA ASN A 112 -5.97 -3.49 10.10
C ASN A 112 -6.06 -4.68 9.12
N ALA A 113 -5.78 -4.44 7.83
CA ALA A 113 -5.85 -5.44 6.78
C ALA A 113 -4.66 -6.41 6.78
N ALA A 114 -3.52 -6.00 7.33
CA ALA A 114 -2.35 -6.85 7.43
C ALA A 114 -2.43 -7.78 8.65
N GLY A 115 -2.44 -9.10 8.38
CA GLY A 115 -2.21 -10.14 9.37
C GLY A 115 -0.74 -10.18 9.80
N ARG A 116 -0.47 -10.77 10.97
CA ARG A 116 0.90 -10.97 11.49
C ARG A 116 1.71 -11.94 10.63
#